data_AF-A0A0V0YT85-F1
#
_entry.id   AF-A0A0V0YT85-F1
#
_cell.length_a   1.000
_cell.length_b   1.000
_cell.length_c   1.000
_cell.angle_alpha   90.00
_cell.angle_beta   90.00
_cell.angle_gamma   90.00
#
_symmetry.space_group_name_H-M   'P 1'
#
loop_
_entity.id
_entity.type
_entity.pdbx_description
1 polymer ?
#
loop_
_entity_poly.entity_id
_entity_poly.type
_entity_poly.pdbx_seq_one_letter_code
_entity_poly.pdbx_strand_id
1 'polypeptide(L)'
;LSICPPSQAASETHGTKRGLLRLAASVFDPLGALTPFTVRAKQLLQSLWQTGISWDDPLPPEISRKWDQWRSDLGDLHQIALPRAYLPYSPMEASRLELHGFGDASEAAYAAVVYLRATQSTGVTR
;
A
#
# COMPACT_ATOMS: atom_id res chain seq x y z
N LEU A 1 -11.81 2.18 -9.53
CA LEU A 1 -11.67 2.69 -8.15
C LEU A 1 -10.59 3.75 -8.19
N SER A 2 -10.91 4.97 -7.75
CA SER A 2 -9.92 6.05 -7.60
C SER A 2 -9.55 6.13 -6.13
N ILE A 3 -8.28 6.36 -5.86
CA ILE A 3 -7.73 6.40 -4.52
C ILE A 3 -7.79 7.84 -4.04
N CYS A 4 -8.50 8.07 -2.94
CA CYS A 4 -8.52 9.38 -2.30
C CYS A 4 -7.42 9.40 -1.23
N PRO A 5 -6.34 10.17 -1.41
CA PRO A 5 -5.33 10.30 -0.37
C PRO A 5 -5.95 10.96 0.88
N PRO A 6 -5.53 10.58 2.10
CA PRO A 6 -5.99 11.21 3.32
C PRO A 6 -5.65 12.70 3.31
N SER A 7 -6.55 13.54 3.83
CA SER A 7 -6.28 14.97 3.95
C SER A 7 -5.07 15.21 4.85
N GLN A 8 -4.09 15.95 4.34
CA GLN A 8 -2.94 16.39 5.14
C GLN A 8 -3.38 17.53 6.08
N ALA A 9 -4.13 17.21 7.14
CA ALA A 9 -4.51 18.21 8.12
C ALA A 9 -3.28 18.66 8.96
N ALA A 10 -2.91 19.93 8.79
CA ALA A 10 -2.05 20.80 9.62
C ALA A 10 -0.93 20.17 10.50
N SER A 11 0.26 20.11 9.90
CA SER A 11 1.63 20.43 10.37
C SER A 11 2.19 20.14 11.77
N GLU A 12 1.45 19.93 12.86
CA GLU A 12 2.11 20.00 14.20
C GLU A 12 2.63 18.67 14.76
N THR A 13 2.27 17.51 14.20
CA THR A 13 2.65 16.20 14.80
C THR A 13 3.32 15.20 13.85
N HIS A 14 3.59 15.56 12.59
CA HIS A 14 4.10 14.61 11.60
C HIS A 14 5.55 14.18 11.80
N GLY A 15 6.33 14.95 12.57
CA GLY A 15 7.73 14.66 12.88
C GLY A 15 7.94 13.75 14.10
N THR A 16 6.95 12.92 14.45
CA THR A 16 7.04 12.00 15.60
C THR A 16 6.62 10.58 15.22
N LYS A 17 6.96 9.59 16.06
CA LYS A 17 6.54 8.19 15.87
C LYS A 17 5.01 8.06 15.83
N ARG A 18 4.30 8.79 16.70
CA ARG A 18 2.84 8.85 16.73
C ARG A 18 2.27 9.42 15.44
N GLY A 19 2.84 10.52 14.95
CA GLY A 19 2.43 11.14 13.69
C GLY A 19 2.62 10.24 12.49
N LEU A 20 3.75 9.53 12.43
CA LEU A 20 4.03 8.56 11.37
C LEU A 20 2.99 7.45 11.35
N LEU A 21 2.73 6.81 12.49
CA LEU A 21 1.73 5.75 12.61
C LEU A 21 0.34 6.25 12.22
N ARG A 22 -0.07 7.42 12.72
CA ARG A 22 -1.38 8.01 12.45
C ARG A 22 -1.61 8.24 10.96
N LEU A 23 -0.65 8.83 10.26
CA LEU A 23 -0.78 9.09 8.83
C LEU A 23 -0.65 7.82 7.99
N ALA A 24 0.23 6.89 8.37
CA ALA A 24 0.34 5.60 7.69
C ALA A 24 -0.98 4.80 7.78
N ALA A 25 -1.64 4.82 8.94
CA ALA A 25 -2.89 4.12 9.17
C ALA A 25 -4.12 4.76 8.50
N SER A 26 -4.05 6.05 8.11
CA SER A 26 -5.16 6.71 7.41
C SER A 26 -5.25 6.35 5.93
N VAL A 27 -4.22 5.68 5.38
CA VAL A 27 -4.24 5.15 4.01
C VAL A 27 -5.01 3.83 4.01
N PHE A 28 -6.27 3.88 3.58
CA PHE A 28 -7.13 2.70 3.49
C PHE A 28 -6.88 1.93 2.18
N ASP A 29 -6.44 0.67 2.30
CA ASP A 29 -6.13 -0.21 1.16
C ASP A 29 -6.74 -1.61 1.34
N PRO A 30 -8.06 -1.77 1.15
CA PRO A 30 -8.74 -3.04 1.36
C PRO A 30 -8.36 -4.11 0.33
N LEU A 31 -7.85 -3.71 -0.84
CA LEU A 31 -7.48 -4.62 -1.93
C LEU A 31 -5.98 -4.95 -1.94
N GLY A 32 -5.18 -4.31 -1.09
CA GLY A 32 -3.72 -4.47 -1.11
C GLY A 32 -3.06 -3.83 -2.33
N ALA A 33 -3.76 -3.02 -3.12
CA ALA A 33 -3.24 -2.45 -4.36
C ALA A 33 -2.20 -1.34 -4.10
N LEU A 34 -2.23 -0.74 -2.89
CA LEU A 34 -1.24 0.19 -2.41
C LEU A 34 -0.16 -0.48 -1.56
N THR A 35 -0.11 -1.80 -1.48
CA THR A 35 0.90 -2.53 -0.67
C THR A 35 2.34 -2.04 -0.93
N PRO A 36 2.80 -1.81 -2.18
CA PRO A 36 4.15 -1.28 -2.43
C PRO A 36 4.39 0.09 -1.81
N PHE A 37 3.34 0.90 -1.69
CA PHE A 37 3.39 2.21 -1.04
C PHE A 37 3.32 2.09 0.49
N THR A 38 2.35 1.34 1.02
CA THR A 38 2.09 1.24 2.47
C THR A 38 3.15 0.44 3.22
N VAL A 39 3.81 -0.53 2.57
CA VAL A 39 4.89 -1.32 3.19
C VAL A 39 6.08 -0.45 3.60
N ARG A 40 6.39 0.60 2.83
CA ARG A 40 7.48 1.53 3.15
C ARG A 40 7.26 2.24 4.50
N ALA A 41 6.02 2.64 4.80
CA ALA A 41 5.70 3.24 6.09
C ALA A 41 5.82 2.23 7.24
N LYS A 42 5.43 0.96 7.02
CA LYS A 42 5.60 -0.11 8.00
C LYS A 42 7.07 -0.38 8.31
N GLN A 43 7.93 -0.35 7.29
CA GLN A 43 9.39 -0.46 7.45
C GLN A 43 9.97 0.69 8.26
N LEU A 44 9.55 1.94 7.98
CA LEU A 44 9.99 3.09 8.78
C LEU A 44 9.55 2.98 10.24
N LEU A 45 8.31 2.55 10.48
CA LEU A 45 7.80 2.32 11.82
C LEU A 45 8.62 1.23 12.53
N GLN A 46 8.95 0.13 11.85
CA GLN A 46 9.82 -0.91 12.39
C GLN A 46 11.20 -0.37 12.78
N SER A 47 11.83 0.45 11.93
CA SER A 47 13.11 1.10 12.28
C SER A 47 12.97 2.01 13.50
N LEU A 48 11.88 2.77 13.63
CA LEU A 48 11.62 3.63 14.80
C LEU A 48 11.39 2.85 16.11
N TRP A 49 10.92 1.61 16.02
CA TRP A 49 10.83 0.76 17.21
C TRP A 49 12.21 0.36 17.72
N GLN A 50 13.17 0.18 16.83
CA GLN A 50 14.55 -0.19 17.18
C GLN A 50 15.35 0.95 17.79
N THR A 51 14.98 2.22 17.57
CA THR A 51 15.70 3.39 18.12
C THR A 51 15.37 3.70 19.58
N GLY A 52 14.29 3.15 20.12
CA GLY A 52 13.88 3.37 21.52
C GLY A 52 13.30 4.76 21.83
N ILE A 53 13.10 5.65 20.84
CA ILE A 53 12.50 6.98 21.07
C ILE A 53 11.05 6.88 21.53
N SER A 54 10.57 7.87 22.28
CA SER A 54 9.18 7.97 22.73
C SER A 54 8.22 8.31 21.59
N TRP A 55 6.92 8.26 21.86
CA TRP A 55 5.87 8.50 20.87
C TRP A 55 5.92 9.88 20.21
N ASP A 56 6.25 10.90 21.01
CA ASP A 56 6.20 12.31 20.63
C ASP A 56 7.60 12.94 20.49
N ASP A 57 8.65 12.11 20.59
CA ASP A 57 10.02 12.53 20.32
C ASP A 57 10.21 12.79 18.81
N PRO A 58 11.12 13.72 18.45
CA PRO A 58 11.43 14.01 17.06
C PRO A 58 12.03 12.79 16.35
N LEU A 59 11.68 12.61 15.08
CA LEU A 59 12.26 11.54 14.25
C LEU A 59 13.77 11.76 14.05
N PRO A 60 14.59 10.70 14.10
CA PRO A 60 15.99 10.76 13.70
C PRO A 60 16.14 11.26 12.24
N PRO A 61 17.21 12.01 11.91
CA PRO A 61 17.36 12.66 10.61
C PRO A 61 17.16 11.71 9.40
N GLU A 62 17.72 10.51 9.47
CA GLU A 62 17.63 9.51 8.40
C GLU A 62 16.20 9.03 8.17
N ILE A 63 15.42 8.86 9.25
CA ILE A 63 14.02 8.43 9.18
C ILE A 63 13.14 9.60 8.75
N SER A 64 13.40 10.80 9.26
CA SER A 64 12.67 12.01 8.86
C SER A 64 12.73 12.21 7.35
N ARG A 65 13.92 12.10 6.75
CA ARG A 65 14.07 12.25 5.29
C ARG A 65 13.27 11.23 4.49
N LYS A 66 13.30 9.95 4.90
CA LYS A 66 12.51 8.89 4.23
C LYS A 66 11.00 9.10 4.44
N TRP A 67 10.62 9.59 5.60
CA TRP A 67 9.24 9.92 5.93
C TRP A 67 8.72 11.09 5.08
N ASP A 68 9.53 12.13 4.91
CA ASP A 68 9.21 13.28 4.05
C ASP A 68 8.99 12.85 2.61
N GLN A 69 9.85 11.97 2.08
CA GLN A 69 9.67 11.40 0.75
C GLN A 69 8.35 10.62 0.66
N TRP A 70 8.07 9.73 1.61
CA TRP A 70 6.84 8.94 1.61
C TRP A 70 5.59 9.83 1.66
N ARG A 71 5.63 10.93 2.42
CA ARG A 71 4.55 11.92 2.50
C ARG A 71 4.38 12.71 1.21
N SER A 72 5.46 13.03 0.51
CA SER A 72 5.40 13.68 -0.80
C SER A 72 4.66 12.79 -1.80
N ASP A 73 5.03 11.51 -1.86
CA ASP A 73 4.41 10.52 -2.75
C ASP A 73 2.91 10.29 -2.46
N LEU A 74 2.45 10.63 -1.25
CA LEU A 74 1.04 10.50 -0.85
C LEU A 74 0.12 11.36 -1.73
N GLY A 75 0.62 12.52 -2.17
CA GLY A 75 -0.10 13.40 -3.08
C GLY A 75 -0.40 12.74 -4.43
N ASP A 76 0.45 11.83 -4.88
CA ASP A 76 0.36 11.20 -6.21
C ASP A 76 -0.53 9.95 -6.23
N LEU A 77 -1.00 9.47 -5.08
CA LEU A 77 -1.84 8.27 -5.01
C LEU A 77 -3.13 8.38 -5.82
N HIS A 78 -3.65 9.59 -6.01
CA HIS A 78 -4.85 9.84 -6.82
C HIS A 78 -4.66 9.47 -8.31
N GLN A 79 -3.42 9.41 -8.79
CA GLN A 79 -3.09 9.03 -10.16
C GLN A 79 -3.27 7.52 -10.40
N ILE A 80 -3.35 6.72 -9.33
CA ILE A 80 -3.56 5.28 -9.42
C ILE A 80 -5.05 5.00 -9.67
N ALA A 81 -5.36 4.47 -10.84
CA ALA A 81 -6.71 4.07 -11.23
C ALA A 81 -6.78 2.55 -11.43
N LEU A 82 -7.64 1.89 -10.65
CA LEU A 82 -7.89 0.46 -10.79
C LEU A 82 -9.22 0.22 -11.53
N PRO A 83 -9.28 -0.67 -12.52
CA PRO A 83 -10.56 -1.10 -13.08
C PRO A 83 -11.50 -1.60 -11.98
N ARG A 84 -12.78 -1.17 -11.99
CA ARG A 84 -13.76 -1.65 -11.01
C ARG A 84 -14.12 -3.12 -11.27
N ALA A 85 -14.26 -3.48 -12.54
CA ALA A 85 -14.50 -4.86 -12.94
C ALA A 85 -13.15 -5.55 -13.16
N TYR A 86 -12.97 -6.68 -12.49
CA TYR A 86 -11.77 -7.50 -12.64
C TYR A 86 -11.75 -8.17 -14.03
N LEU A 87 -12.88 -8.78 -14.41
CA LEU A 87 -13.11 -9.34 -15.74
C LEU A 87 -13.88 -8.34 -16.62
N PRO A 88 -13.54 -8.22 -17.91
CA PRO A 88 -14.28 -7.36 -18.84
C PRO A 88 -15.58 -8.01 -19.37
N TYR A 89 -15.94 -9.19 -18.87
CA TYR A 89 -17.10 -10.00 -19.26
C TYR A 89 -17.68 -10.71 -18.02
N SER A 90 -18.86 -11.32 -18.15
CA SER A 90 -19.48 -12.05 -17.03
C SER A 90 -18.62 -13.26 -16.62
N PRO A 91 -18.39 -13.51 -15.31
CA PRO A 91 -17.73 -14.74 -14.87
C PRO A 91 -18.39 -16.02 -15.39
N MET A 92 -19.68 -15.99 -15.74
CA MET A 92 -20.40 -17.13 -16.34
C MET A 92 -19.97 -17.45 -17.78
N GLU A 93 -19.35 -16.49 -18.47
CA GLU A 93 -18.79 -16.67 -19.81
C GLU A 93 -17.36 -17.24 -19.76
N ALA A 94 -16.77 -17.35 -18.57
CA ALA A 94 -15.49 -18.01 -18.39
C ALA A 94 -15.68 -19.54 -18.45
N SER A 95 -14.98 -20.18 -19.38
CA SER A 95 -14.87 -21.64 -19.45
C SER A 95 -14.01 -22.22 -18.33
N ARG A 96 -13.09 -21.42 -17.79
CA ARG A 96 -12.17 -21.80 -16.71
C ARG A 96 -11.80 -20.58 -15.86
N LEU A 97 -11.78 -20.78 -14.55
CA LEU A 97 -11.29 -19.81 -13.56
C LEU A 97 -10.17 -20.46 -12.74
N GLU A 98 -9.08 -19.73 -12.54
CA GLU A 98 -7.90 -20.20 -11.79
C GLU A 98 -7.45 -19.12 -10.80
N LEU A 99 -6.99 -19.53 -9.62
CA LEU A 99 -6.33 -18.63 -8.67
C LEU A 99 -4.84 -18.96 -8.62
N HIS A 100 -4.00 -17.99 -8.93
CA HIS A 100 -2.56 -18.12 -8.91
C HIS A 100 -1.99 -17.28 -7.76
N GLY A 101 -1.41 -17.95 -6.77
CA GLY A 101 -0.75 -17.30 -5.64
C GLY A 101 0.75 -17.21 -5.85
N PHE A 102 1.32 -16.05 -5.57
CA PHE A 102 2.76 -15.82 -5.53
C PHE A 102 3.13 -15.22 -4.18
N GLY A 103 4.29 -15.61 -3.65
CA GLY A 103 4.82 -15.08 -2.41
C GLY A 103 6.30 -14.79 -2.55
N ASP A 104 6.75 -13.72 -1.91
CA ASP A 104 8.16 -13.34 -1.82
C ASP A 104 8.50 -12.85 -0.41
N ALA A 105 9.75 -13.03 -0.02
CA ALA A 105 10.24 -12.78 1.31
C ALA A 105 11.62 -12.14 1.28
N SER A 106 11.80 -11.09 2.07
CA SER A 106 13.08 -10.46 2.35
C SER A 106 13.18 -10.14 3.83
N GLU A 107 14.38 -9.80 4.31
CA GLU A 107 14.57 -9.27 5.68
C GLU A 107 13.71 -8.03 5.95
N ALA A 108 13.38 -7.28 4.89
CA ALA A 108 12.67 -6.01 4.99
C ALA A 108 11.15 -6.18 4.99
N ALA A 109 10.59 -7.23 4.38
CA ALA A 109 9.16 -7.51 4.32
C ALA A 109 8.87 -8.89 3.74
N TYR A 110 7.71 -9.45 4.12
CA TYR A 110 7.06 -10.57 3.45
C TYR A 110 5.85 -10.05 2.69
N ALA A 111 5.64 -10.54 1.47
CA ALA A 111 4.50 -10.17 0.64
C ALA A 111 3.93 -11.38 -0.10
N ALA A 112 2.63 -11.37 -0.33
CA ALA A 112 1.96 -12.33 -1.17
C ALA A 112 0.90 -11.64 -2.02
N VAL A 113 0.65 -12.16 -3.21
CA VAL A 113 -0.38 -11.68 -4.14
C VAL A 113 -1.13 -12.87 -4.72
N VAL A 114 -2.43 -12.69 -4.92
CA VAL A 114 -3.29 -13.68 -5.57
C VAL A 114 -3.88 -13.05 -6.82
N TYR A 115 -3.67 -13.69 -7.95
CA TYR A 115 -4.29 -13.33 -9.22
C TYR A 115 -5.43 -14.29 -9.53
N LEU A 116 -6.55 -13.75 -9.98
CA LEU A 116 -7.59 -14.52 -10.63
C LEU A 116 -7.32 -14.51 -12.14
N ARG A 117 -7.29 -15.68 -12.77
CA ARG A 117 -7.17 -15.86 -14.21
C ARG A 117 -8.45 -16.45 -14.76
N ALA A 118 -8.96 -15.90 -15.84
CA ALA A 118 -10.15 -16.38 -16.52
C ALA A 118 -9.89 -16.63 -18.00
N THR A 119 -10.32 -17.79 -18.48
CA THR A 119 -10.26 -18.17 -19.89
C THR A 119 -11.67 -18.22 -20.47
N GLN A 120 -11.96 -17.39 -21.46
CA GLN A 120 -13.21 -17.44 -22.21
C GLN A 120 -13.29 -18.70 -23.08
N SER A 121 -14.51 -19.12 -23.40
CA SER A 121 -14.77 -20.20 -24.38
C SER A 121 -14.17 -19.91 -25.77
N THR A 122 -13.95 -18.64 -26.11
CA THR A 122 -13.30 -18.17 -27.33
C THR A 122 -11.76 -18.31 -27.31
N GLY A 123 -11.18 -18.72 -26.18
CA GLY A 123 -9.72 -18.88 -26.00
C GLY A 123 -8.99 -17.64 -25.47
N VAL A 124 -9.67 -16.48 -25.37
CA VAL A 124 -9.09 -15.25 -24.79
C VAL A 124 -8.85 -15.45 -23.29
N THR A 125 -7.65 -15.15 -22.82
CA THR A 125 -7.24 -15.29 -21.42
C THR A 125 -6.93 -13.94 -20.80
N ARG A 126 -7.36 -13.72 -19.55
CA ARG A 126 -7.01 -12.54 -18.75
C ARG A 126 -6.71 -12.91 -17.31
#